data_AF-B1LXD0-F1
#
_entry.id   AF-B1LXD0-F1
#
_cell.length_a   1.000
_cell.length_b   1.000
_cell.length_c   1.000
_cell.angle_alpha   90.00
_cell.angle_beta   90.00
_cell.angle_gamma   90.00
#
_symmetry.space_group_name_H-M   'P 1'
#
loop_
_entity.id
_entity.type
_entity.pdbx_description
1 polymer ?
#
loop_
_entity_poly.entity_id
_entity_poly.type
_entity_poly.pdbx_seq_one_letter_code
_entity_poly.pdbx_strand_id
1 'polypeptide(L)' 'MGVIMHDTPQAALSRIRLAWSSRRSCGLVAAAMGIRVERVIALQAEGRLSPEDAIKHALEAEAVALCLRPLPRP' A
#
# COMPACT_ATOMS: atom_id res chain seq x y z
N MET A 1 -15.05 11.12 15.48
CA MET A 1 -15.73 11.88 14.40
C MET A 1 -14.96 11.61 13.10
N GLY A 2 -15.44 10.69 12.26
CA GLY A 2 -14.91 10.33 10.92
C GLY A 2 -13.52 9.68 10.92
N VAL A 3 -13.26 8.53 10.32
CA VAL A 3 -13.66 8.06 9.00
C VAL A 3 -13.67 6.52 9.07
N ILE A 4 -14.82 5.88 8.79
CA ILE A 4 -14.82 4.46 8.41
C ILE A 4 -14.24 4.45 7.00
N MET A 5 -12.92 4.38 6.90
CA MET A 5 -12.25 4.20 5.62
C MET A 5 -12.54 2.76 5.26
N HIS A 6 -13.34 2.51 4.21
CA HIS A 6 -13.46 1.16 3.67
C HIS A 6 -12.04 0.72 3.30
N ASP A 7 -11.48 -0.18 4.10
CA ASP A 7 -10.16 -0.72 3.85
C ASP A 7 -10.26 -1.53 2.56
N THR A 8 -9.81 -0.91 1.48
CA THR A 8 -9.73 -1.49 0.15
C THR A 8 -8.27 -1.48 -0.29
N PRO A 9 -7.87 -2.39 -1.17
CA PRO A 9 -6.52 -2.35 -1.74
C PRO A 9 -6.20 -1.02 -2.43
N GLN A 10 -7.19 -0.36 -3.05
CA GLN A 10 -7.04 0.94 -3.69
C GLN A 10 -6.76 2.06 -2.67
N ALA A 11 -7.40 2.01 -1.49
CA ALA A 11 -7.14 2.95 -0.41
C ALA A 11 -5.71 2.76 0.13
N ALA A 12 -5.28 1.53 0.38
CA ALA A 12 -3.92 1.22 0.81
C ALA A 12 -2.87 1.71 -0.21
N LEU A 13 -3.07 1.43 -1.51
CA LEU A 13 -2.20 1.92 -2.59
C LEU A 13 -2.10 3.45 -2.59
N SER A 14 -3.22 4.14 -2.41
CA SER A 14 -3.27 5.61 -2.36
C SER A 14 -2.48 6.15 -1.17
N ARG A 15 -2.58 5.51 0.00
CA ARG A 15 -1.81 5.88 1.21
C ARG A 15 -0.31 5.64 1.04
N ILE A 16 0.09 4.52 0.42
CA ILE A 16 1.50 4.24 0.08
C ILE A 16 2.05 5.32 -0.86
N ARG A 17 1.33 5.64 -1.94
CA ARG A 17 1.73 6.69 -2.90
C ARG A 17 1.81 8.07 -2.26
N LEU A 18 0.89 8.39 -1.33
CA LEU A 18 0.95 9.61 -0.55
C LEU A 18 2.17 9.64 0.38
N ALA A 19 2.47 8.55 1.08
CA ALA A 19 3.65 8.45 1.95
C ALA A 19 4.97 8.61 1.16
N TRP A 20 5.04 8.04 -0.04
CA TRP A 20 6.17 8.19 -0.94
C TRP A 20 6.33 9.64 -1.43
N SER A 21 5.29 10.21 -2.02
CA SER A 21 5.32 11.59 -2.57
C SER A 21 5.60 12.66 -1.50
N SER A 22 5.15 12.43 -0.26
CA SER A 22 5.43 13.30 0.90
C SER A 22 6.79 13.05 1.57
N ARG A 23 7.62 12.15 1.03
CA ARG A 23 8.90 11.74 1.63
C ARG A 23 8.77 11.34 3.11
N ARG A 24 7.72 10.61 3.46
CA ARG A 24 7.53 10.04 4.81
C ARG A 24 7.99 8.59 4.90
N SER A 25 8.32 7.98 3.76
CA SER A 25 8.82 6.60 3.64
C SER A 25 10.05 6.52 2.72
N CYS A 26 10.86 5.49 2.90
CA CYS A 26 11.89 5.07 1.96
C CYS A 26 11.30 4.85 0.56
N GLY A 27 11.79 5.58 -0.43
CA GLY A 27 11.24 5.55 -1.79
C GLY A 27 11.30 4.17 -2.44
N LEU A 28 12.37 3.40 -2.22
CA LEU A 28 12.51 2.04 -2.77
C LEU A 28 11.46 1.08 -2.20
N VAL A 29 11.26 1.13 -0.88
CA VAL A 29 10.34 0.24 -0.16
C VAL A 29 8.90 0.61 -0.49
N ALA A 30 8.58 1.91 -0.48
CA ALA A 30 7.25 2.39 -0.85
C ALA A 30 6.89 2.03 -2.30
N ALA A 31 7.82 2.18 -3.25
CA ALA A 31 7.60 1.79 -4.64
C ALA A 31 7.35 0.29 -4.79
N ALA A 32 8.18 -0.56 -4.17
CA ALA A 32 8.03 -2.01 -4.23
C ALA A 32 6.69 -2.48 -3.62
N MET A 33 6.31 -1.91 -2.48
CA MET A 33 5.02 -2.24 -1.85
C MET A 33 3.83 -1.69 -2.66
N GLY A 34 3.96 -0.53 -3.30
CA GLY A 34 2.95 -0.03 -4.24
C GLY A 34 2.68 -1.01 -5.39
N ILE A 35 3.74 -1.51 -6.04
CA ILE A 35 3.65 -2.52 -7.10
C ILE A 35 3.02 -3.82 -6.57
N ARG A 36 3.36 -4.24 -5.35
CA ARG A 36 2.73 -5.41 -4.71
C ARG A 36 1.22 -5.23 -4.57
N VAL A 37 0.75 -4.06 -4.14
CA VAL A 37 -0.69 -3.78 -4.00
C VAL A 37 -1.38 -3.69 -5.36
N GLU A 38 -0.73 -3.13 -6.39
CA GLU A 38 -1.24 -3.16 -7.77
C GLU A 38 -1.46 -4.60 -8.26
N ARG A 39 -0.52 -5.50 -7.94
CA ARG A 39 -0.67 -6.93 -8.27
C ARG A 39 -1.83 -7.57 -7.51
N VAL A 40 -2.02 -7.24 -6.23
CA VAL A 40 -3.16 -7.70 -5.42
C VAL A 40 -4.49 -7.26 -6.03
N ILE A 41 -4.60 -5.99 -6.45
CA ILE A 41 -5.79 -5.45 -7.12
C ILE A 41 -6.08 -6.23 -8.41
N ALA A 42 -5.06 -6.50 -9.23
CA ALA A 42 -5.22 -7.26 -10.47
C ALA A 42 -5.70 -8.69 -10.20
N LEU A 43 -5.09 -9.39 -9.22
CA LEU A 43 -5.49 -10.75 -8.86
C LEU A 43 -6.92 -10.83 -8.31
N GLN A 44 -7.34 -9.83 -7.53
CA GLN A 44 -8.72 -9.73 -7.07
C GLN A 44 -9.68 -9.50 -8.25
N ALA A 45 -9.35 -8.61 -9.18
CA ALA A 45 -10.17 -8.35 -10.36
C ALA A 45 -10.29 -9.58 -11.29
N GLU A 46 -9.24 -10.40 -11.36
CA GLU A 46 -9.23 -11.69 -12.07
C GLU A 46 -10.01 -12.80 -11.33
N GLY A 47 -10.53 -12.55 -10.11
CA GLY A 47 -11.20 -13.55 -9.29
C GLY A 47 -10.25 -14.60 -8.69
N ARG A 48 -8.94 -14.36 -8.74
CA ARG A 48 -7.88 -15.26 -8.25
C ARG A 48 -7.51 -15.03 -6.79
N LEU A 49 -8.05 -13.97 -6.19
CA LEU A 49 -7.85 -13.61 -4.80
C LEU A 49 -9.18 -13.14 -4.23
N SER A 50 -9.55 -13.65 -3.05
CA SER A 50 -10.78 -13.24 -2.38
C SER A 50 -10.70 -11.75 -2.01
N PRO A 51 -11.85 -11.04 -1.92
CA PRO A 51 -11.85 -9.65 -1.46
C PRO A 51 -11.21 -9.47 -0.08
N GLU A 52 -11.43 -10.41 0.84
CA GLU A 52 -10.87 -10.37 2.19
C GLU A 52 -9.35 -10.52 2.18
N ASP A 53 -8.82 -11.48 1.43
CA ASP A 53 -7.37 -11.70 1.34
C ASP A 53 -6.67 -10.56 0.59
N ALA A 54 -7.35 -9.97 -0.40
CA ALA A 54 -6.84 -8.78 -1.08
C ALA A 54 -6.67 -7.61 -0.11
N ILE A 55 -7.65 -7.39 0.79
CA ILE A 55 -7.56 -6.37 1.83
C ILE A 55 -6.40 -6.67 2.79
N LYS A 56 -6.29 -7.91 3.29
CA LYS A 56 -5.20 -8.32 4.20
C LYS A 56 -3.82 -8.06 3.58
N HIS A 57 -3.59 -8.55 2.36
CA HIS A 57 -2.32 -8.36 1.68
C HIS A 57 -2.01 -6.90 1.37
N ALA A 58 -3.02 -6.08 1.08
CA ALA A 58 -2.83 -4.66 0.85
C ALA A 58 -2.45 -3.90 2.14
N LEU A 59 -3.09 -4.22 3.26
CA LEU A 59 -2.78 -3.65 4.57
C LEU A 59 -1.40 -4.07 5.08
N GLU A 60 -1.00 -5.33 4.88
CA GLU A 60 0.37 -5.80 5.17
C GLU A 60 1.41 -5.03 4.37
N ALA A 61 1.18 -4.84 3.06
CA ALA A 61 2.09 -4.10 2.20
C ALA A 61 2.18 -2.62 2.61
N GLU A 62 1.06 -2.01 2.99
CA GLU A 62 1.04 -0.66 3.55
C GLU A 62 1.86 -0.57 4.84
N ALA A 63 1.68 -1.50 5.78
CA ALA A 63 2.43 -1.51 7.03
C ALA A 63 3.94 -1.56 6.75
N VAL A 64 4.39 -2.46 5.87
CA VAL A 64 5.80 -2.57 5.45
C VAL A 64 6.29 -1.28 4.78
N ALA A 65 5.48 -0.68 3.91
CA ALA A 65 5.82 0.57 3.25
C ALA A 65 6.08 1.70 4.25
N LEU A 66 5.47 1.67 5.44
CA LEU A 66 5.61 2.70 6.46
C LEU A 66 6.68 2.39 7.51
N CYS A 67 7.32 1.21 7.49
CA CYS A 67 8.33 0.82 8.48
C CYS A 67 9.67 1.55 8.32
N LEU A 68 10.03 1.97 7.10
CA LEU A 68 11.36 2.51 6.81
C LEU A 68 11.28 3.99 6.45
N ARG A 69 11.99 4.82 7.24
CA ARG A 69 12.11 6.26 6.97
C ARG A 69 12.95 6.52 5.70
N PRO A 70 12.76 7.65 5.02
CA PRO A 70 13.62 8.05 3.91
C PRO A 70 15.09 8.14 4.34
N LEU A 71 15.99 7.81 3.41
CA LEU A 71 17.41 8.06 3.61
C LEU A 71 17.71 9.58 3.65
N PRO A 72 18.71 10.01 4.42
CA PRO A 72 19.22 11.38 4.36
C PRO A 72 19.63 11.72 2.92
N ARG A 73 19.46 12.99 2.54
CA ARG A 73 20.07 13.47 1.30
C ARG A 73 21.60 13.58 1.52
N PRO A 74 22.41 13.39 0.48
CA PRO A 74 23.82 13.77 0.52
C PRO A 74 24.01 15.23 0.92
#